data_AF-A0A347VS00-F1
#
_entry.id   AF-A0A347VS00-F1
#
_cell.length_a   1.000
_cell.length_b   1.000
_cell.length_c   1.000
_cell.angle_alpha   90.00
_cell.angle_beta   90.00
_cell.angle_gamma   90.00
#
_symmetry.space_group_name_H-M   'P 1'
#
loop_
_entity.id
_entity.type
_entity.pdbx_description
1 polymer ?
#
loop_
_entity_poly.entity_id
_entity_poly.type
_entity_poly.pdbx_seq_one_letter_code
_entity_poly.pdbx_strand_id
1 'polypeptide(L)'
;MQNSNTKNFKVTSNLAWCLVVLGGIIECFWVSGLKYSSNFLEYILTGFGIAMSFCCAMVAMKKLEVSVCYAVFVGIGTAGVVVAEMAIFNEPFSALKVALIGILLVGVIGLKVVSNSKDEEVIASEFRQDMGIDSYKNTNNIESKLENSQDSNNKDSIESNLQNNIDSKNFIESKIESKGKDSKDSQNKAILDSKKEKK
;
A
#
# COMPACT_ATOMS: atom_id res chain seq x y z
N MET A 1 4.95 -41.90 2.06
CA MET A 1 4.49 -41.14 3.24
C MET A 1 4.93 -39.70 3.08
N GLN A 2 4.07 -38.80 2.59
CA GLN A 2 4.35 -37.36 2.55
C GLN A 2 3.60 -36.69 3.70
N ASN A 3 4.35 -36.26 4.72
CA ASN A 3 3.85 -35.47 5.83
C ASN A 3 3.97 -33.98 5.45
N SER A 4 2.94 -33.43 4.83
CA SER A 4 2.81 -31.98 4.60
C SER A 4 1.91 -31.38 5.68
N ASN A 5 2.41 -31.31 6.91
CA ASN A 5 1.95 -30.36 7.91
C ASN A 5 2.37 -28.93 7.51
N THR A 6 1.88 -28.43 6.38
CA THR A 6 1.94 -26.99 6.10
C THR A 6 0.88 -26.34 6.95
N LYS A 7 1.26 -25.96 8.18
CA LYS A 7 0.46 -25.02 8.97
C LYS A 7 0.40 -23.74 8.15
N ASN A 8 -0.66 -23.58 7.37
CA ASN A 8 -0.98 -22.32 6.70
C ASN A 8 -1.17 -21.31 7.83
N PHE A 9 -0.14 -20.52 8.11
CA PHE A 9 -0.19 -19.44 9.08
C PHE A 9 -1.11 -18.37 8.51
N LYS A 10 -2.41 -18.55 8.75
CA LYS A 10 -3.42 -17.60 8.35
C LYS A 10 -3.28 -16.41 9.30
N VAL A 11 -2.59 -15.37 8.86
CA VAL A 11 -2.56 -14.09 9.57
C VAL A 11 -4.01 -13.58 9.65
N THR A 12 -4.61 -13.73 10.82
CA THR A 12 -5.94 -13.19 11.11
C THR A 12 -5.83 -11.69 11.34
N SER A 13 -6.92 -10.95 11.14
CA SER A 13 -6.91 -9.49 11.35
C SER A 13 -6.46 -9.12 12.77
N ASN A 14 -6.83 -9.91 13.77
CA ASN A 14 -6.41 -9.72 15.17
C ASN A 14 -4.89 -9.87 15.34
N LEU A 15 -4.29 -10.85 14.64
CA LEU A 15 -2.86 -11.07 14.65
C LEU A 15 -2.10 -9.95 13.93
N ALA A 16 -2.66 -9.41 12.84
CA ALA A 16 -2.09 -8.25 12.17
C ALA A 16 -2.06 -7.03 13.10
N TRP A 17 -3.15 -6.73 13.81
CA TRP A 17 -3.18 -5.66 14.81
C TRP A 17 -2.17 -5.89 15.94
N CYS A 18 -2.04 -7.12 16.43
CA CYS A 18 -1.04 -7.47 17.44
C CYS A 18 0.39 -7.24 16.93
N LEU A 19 0.68 -7.60 15.67
CA LEU A 19 1.98 -7.36 15.03
C LEU A 19 2.31 -5.87 14.87
N VAL A 20 1.33 -5.01 14.60
CA VAL A 20 1.53 -3.54 14.54
C VAL A 20 1.92 -3.02 15.91
N VAL A 21 1.17 -3.37 16.95
CA VAL A 21 1.44 -2.92 18.33
C VAL A 21 2.80 -3.44 18.79
N LEU A 22 3.09 -4.72 18.56
CA LEU A 22 4.36 -5.32 18.92
C LEU A 22 5.53 -4.68 18.14
N GLY A 23 5.35 -4.41 16.85
CA GLY A 23 6.31 -3.72 16.00
C GLY A 23 6.62 -2.31 16.50
N GLY A 24 5.61 -1.55 16.92
CA GLY A 24 5.75 -0.21 17.50
C GLY A 24 6.39 -0.22 18.89
N ILE A 25 6.19 -1.26 19.69
CA ILE A 25 6.92 -1.42 20.96
C ILE A 25 8.40 -1.70 20.69
N ILE A 26 8.71 -2.62 19.78
CA ILE A 26 10.09 -2.91 19.35
C ILE A 26 10.75 -1.65 18.78
N GLU A 27 9.98 -0.80 18.10
CA GLU A 27 10.43 0.51 17.63
C GLU A 27 10.98 1.40 18.74
N CYS A 28 10.26 1.50 19.84
CA CYS A 28 10.71 2.29 20.99
C CYS A 28 12.08 1.81 21.51
N PHE A 29 12.33 0.49 21.50
CA PHE A 29 13.59 -0.10 21.93
C PHE A 29 14.75 0.20 20.96
N TRP A 30 14.56 0.03 19.65
CA TRP A 30 15.66 0.28 18.70
C TRP A 30 15.91 1.78 18.47
N VAL A 31 14.89 2.63 18.53
CA VAL A 31 15.06 4.09 18.45
C VAL A 31 15.88 4.59 19.63
N SER A 32 15.58 4.10 20.84
CA SER A 32 16.41 4.37 22.03
C SER A 32 17.83 3.82 21.85
N GLY A 33 17.97 2.62 21.26
CA GLY A 33 19.25 2.01 20.91
C GLY A 33 20.11 2.88 19.99
N LEU A 34 19.54 3.49 18.94
CA LEU A 34 20.28 4.39 18.03
C LEU A 34 20.89 5.59 18.76
N LYS A 35 20.22 6.09 19.79
CA LYS A 35 20.65 7.29 20.51
C LYS A 35 21.81 7.02 21.47
N TYR A 36 21.93 5.79 21.99
CA TYR A 36 22.92 5.42 23.00
C TYR A 36 23.92 4.34 22.56
N SER A 37 23.78 3.83 21.33
CA SER A 37 24.68 2.81 20.78
C SER A 37 26.10 3.36 20.63
N SER A 38 26.98 2.91 21.51
CA SER A 38 28.39 3.28 21.58
C SER A 38 29.30 2.16 21.07
N ASN A 39 28.82 0.91 21.09
CA ASN A 39 29.56 -0.27 20.66
C ASN A 39 29.08 -0.79 19.29
N PHE A 40 29.98 -1.38 18.51
CA PHE A 40 29.63 -1.96 17.20
C PHE A 40 28.57 -3.09 17.31
N LEU A 41 28.58 -3.84 18.41
CA LEU A 41 27.55 -4.84 18.73
C LEU A 41 26.16 -4.23 18.98
N GLU A 42 26.09 -3.05 19.59
CA GLU A 42 24.83 -2.34 19.86
C GLU A 42 24.21 -1.82 18.54
N TYR A 43 25.05 -1.39 17.59
CA TYR A 43 24.58 -1.02 16.24
C TYR A 43 24.00 -2.20 15.48
N ILE A 44 24.64 -3.37 15.55
CA ILE A 44 24.10 -4.60 14.93
C ILE A 44 22.76 -4.98 15.57
N LEU A 45 22.66 -4.92 16.89
CA LEU A 45 21.42 -5.24 17.61
C LEU A 45 20.30 -4.27 17.25
N THR A 46 20.63 -2.98 17.11
CA THR A 46 19.70 -1.93 16.69
C THR A 46 19.25 -2.15 15.24
N GLY A 47 20.17 -2.48 14.33
CA GLY A 47 19.85 -2.84 12.95
C GLY A 47 18.94 -4.07 12.83
N PHE A 48 19.17 -5.07 13.68
CA PHE A 48 18.28 -6.23 13.78
C PHE A 48 16.88 -5.83 14.30
N GLY A 49 16.82 -4.95 15.31
CA GLY A 49 15.57 -4.40 15.83
C GLY A 49 14.76 -3.65 14.77
N ILE A 50 15.43 -2.83 13.94
CA ILE A 50 14.80 -2.14 12.80
C ILE A 50 14.21 -3.15 11.83
N ALA A 51 15.01 -4.13 11.39
CA ALA A 51 14.56 -5.15 10.44
C ALA A 51 13.36 -5.95 10.99
N MET A 52 13.40 -6.31 12.27
CA MET A 52 12.33 -7.06 12.92
C MET A 52 11.04 -6.24 13.05
N SER A 53 11.14 -4.97 13.46
CA SER A 53 10.00 -4.04 13.56
C SER A 53 9.35 -3.80 12.20
N PHE A 54 10.16 -3.51 11.17
CA PHE A 54 9.66 -3.34 9.79
C PHE A 54 9.05 -4.60 9.21
N CYS A 55 9.64 -5.77 9.45
CA CYS A 55 9.04 -7.04 9.02
C CYS A 55 7.65 -7.25 9.64
N CYS A 56 7.49 -6.95 10.92
CA CYS A 56 6.20 -7.06 11.60
C CYS A 56 5.16 -6.09 11.02
N ALA A 57 5.55 -4.85 10.78
CA ALA A 57 4.68 -3.84 10.14
C ALA A 57 4.30 -4.24 8.70
N MET A 58 5.27 -4.67 7.89
CA MET A 58 5.06 -5.14 6.52
C MET A 58 4.08 -6.32 6.47
N VAL A 59 4.21 -7.29 7.38
CA VAL A 59 3.28 -8.43 7.45
C VAL A 59 1.86 -7.97 7.83
N ALA A 60 1.72 -7.00 8.72
CA ALA A 60 0.41 -6.45 9.08
C ALA A 60 -0.25 -5.67 7.92
N MET A 61 0.54 -4.91 7.15
CA MET A 61 0.08 -4.19 5.95
C MET A 61 -0.43 -5.10 4.83
N LYS A 62 -0.07 -6.40 4.82
CA LYS A 62 -0.66 -7.37 3.88
C LYS A 62 -2.13 -7.68 4.19
N LYS A 63 -2.61 -7.33 5.38
CA LYS A 63 -3.97 -7.62 5.87
C LYS A 63 -4.80 -6.40 6.18
N LEU A 64 -4.16 -5.32 6.60
CA LEU A 64 -4.77 -4.04 6.97
C LEU A 64 -4.43 -3.00 5.92
N GLU A 65 -5.29 -1.99 5.79
CA GLU A 65 -5.03 -0.84 4.92
C GLU A 65 -3.72 -0.15 5.32
N VAL A 66 -2.84 0.11 4.35
CA VAL A 66 -1.46 0.57 4.56
C VAL A 66 -1.44 1.89 5.33
N SER A 67 -2.31 2.83 4.96
CA SER A 67 -2.46 4.13 5.61
C SER A 67 -2.75 4.00 7.11
N VAL A 68 -3.71 3.13 7.46
CA VAL A 68 -4.13 2.89 8.84
C VAL A 68 -3.03 2.23 9.66
N CYS A 69 -2.39 1.21 9.11
CA CYS A 69 -1.28 0.51 9.76
C CYS A 69 -0.13 1.46 10.08
N TYR A 70 0.28 2.27 9.09
CA TYR A 70 1.39 3.19 9.24
C TYR A 70 1.09 4.30 10.27
N ALA A 71 -0.11 4.88 10.24
CA ALA A 71 -0.53 5.89 11.21
C ALA A 71 -0.47 5.37 12.66
N VAL A 72 -0.93 4.15 12.89
CA VAL A 72 -0.91 3.53 14.23
C VAL A 72 0.50 3.13 14.64
N PHE A 73 1.27 2.55 13.72
CA PHE A 73 2.68 2.17 13.95
C PHE A 73 3.50 3.38 14.40
N VAL A 74 3.52 4.45 13.59
CA VAL A 74 4.26 5.68 13.91
C VAL A 74 3.71 6.37 15.16
N GLY A 75 2.39 6.36 15.37
CA GLY A 75 1.78 6.97 16.54
C GLY A 75 2.22 6.30 17.85
N ILE A 76 2.22 4.96 17.89
CA ILE A 76 2.70 4.19 19.05
C ILE A 76 4.20 4.38 19.25
N GLY A 77 4.99 4.29 18.18
CA GLY A 77 6.44 4.48 18.24
C GLY A 77 6.82 5.87 18.78
N THR A 78 6.21 6.92 18.24
CA THR A 78 6.48 8.30 18.67
C THR A 78 6.06 8.53 20.12
N ALA A 79 4.86 8.09 20.50
CA ALA A 79 4.39 8.23 21.87
C ALA A 79 5.27 7.44 22.86
N GLY A 80 5.61 6.20 22.50
CA GLY A 80 6.43 5.32 23.34
C GLY A 80 7.86 5.81 23.50
N VAL A 81 8.49 6.34 22.45
CA VAL A 81 9.83 6.96 22.54
C VAL A 81 9.78 8.19 23.46
N VAL A 82 8.79 9.07 23.31
CA VAL A 82 8.67 10.27 24.15
C VAL A 82 8.47 9.91 25.62
N VAL A 83 7.62 8.92 25.90
CA VAL A 83 7.40 8.41 27.26
C VAL A 83 8.68 7.76 27.80
N ALA A 84 9.38 6.98 26.99
CA ALA A 84 10.65 6.36 27.36
C ALA A 84 11.73 7.43 27.64
N GLU A 85 11.81 8.48 26.83
CA GLU A 85 12.71 9.62 27.04
C GLU A 85 12.45 10.31 28.38
N MET A 86 11.19 10.54 28.72
CA MET A 86 10.81 11.15 30.01
C MET A 86 11.09 10.23 31.19
N ALA A 87 10.72 8.94 31.09
CA ALA A 87 10.76 8.00 32.21
C ALA A 87 12.16 7.43 32.47
N ILE A 88 12.90 7.08 31.41
CA ILE A 88 14.21 6.40 31.51
C ILE A 88 15.33 7.42 31.62
N PHE A 89 15.22 8.56 30.91
CA PHE A 89 16.32 9.52 30.81
C PHE A 89 16.12 10.77 31.67
N ASN A 90 15.04 10.86 32.45
CA ASN A 90 14.71 12.00 33.32
C ASN A 90 14.83 13.35 32.58
N GLU A 91 14.55 13.37 31.28
CA GLU A 91 14.57 14.61 30.50
C GLU A 91 13.48 15.55 31.03
N PRO A 92 13.73 16.88 31.08
CA PRO A 92 12.73 17.82 31.55
C PRO A 92 11.50 17.75 30.66
N PHE A 93 10.34 17.52 31.29
CA PHE A 93 9.05 17.44 30.62
C PHE A 93 8.77 18.76 29.88
N SER A 94 9.00 18.76 28.57
CA SER A 94 8.68 19.90 27.72
C SER A 94 7.25 19.75 27.22
N ALA A 95 6.34 20.50 27.82
CA ALA A 95 4.94 20.56 27.39
C ALA A 95 4.81 20.90 25.89
N LEU A 96 5.78 21.64 25.33
CA LEU A 96 5.84 21.97 23.91
C LEU A 96 6.11 20.75 23.02
N LYS A 97 6.98 19.81 23.44
CA LYS A 97 7.23 18.55 22.69
C LYS A 97 5.94 17.74 22.59
N VAL A 98 5.23 17.60 23.72
CA VAL A 98 3.96 16.86 23.78
C VAL A 98 2.89 17.53 22.92
N ALA A 99 2.79 18.87 22.95
CA ALA A 99 1.85 19.61 22.12
C ALA A 99 2.12 19.43 20.61
N LEU A 100 3.39 19.43 20.19
CA LEU A 100 3.77 19.20 18.78
C LEU A 100 3.42 17.79 18.30
N ILE A 101 3.66 16.77 19.13
CA ILE A 101 3.22 15.40 18.87
C ILE A 101 1.69 15.30 18.79
N GLY A 102 0.98 15.99 19.69
CA GLY A 102 -0.48 16.09 19.64
C GLY A 102 -0.97 16.68 18.31
N ILE A 103 -0.37 17.78 17.86
CA ILE A 103 -0.68 18.40 16.56
C ILE A 103 -0.43 17.42 15.39
N LEU A 104 0.66 16.66 15.46
CA LEU A 104 1.04 15.69 14.43
C LEU A 104 0.00 14.57 14.36
N LEU A 105 -0.35 13.98 15.50
CA LEU A 105 -1.38 12.92 15.58
C LEU A 105 -2.74 13.41 15.08
N VAL A 106 -3.15 14.62 15.46
CA VAL A 106 -4.38 15.25 14.95
C VAL A 106 -4.32 15.45 13.44
N GLY A 107 -3.18 15.88 12.90
CA GLY A 107 -2.97 16.02 11.46
C GLY A 107 -3.11 14.69 10.71
N VAL A 108 -2.52 13.61 11.23
CA VAL A 108 -2.61 12.27 10.64
C VAL A 108 -4.04 11.72 10.70
N ILE A 109 -4.72 11.88 11.84
CA ILE A 109 -6.12 11.46 12.00
C ILE A 109 -7.03 12.30 11.09
N GLY A 110 -6.82 13.62 11.01
CA GLY A 110 -7.57 14.52 10.14
C GLY A 110 -7.43 14.16 8.67
N LEU A 111 -6.21 13.87 8.21
CA LEU A 111 -5.95 13.35 6.86
C LEU A 111 -6.68 12.04 6.61
N LYS A 112 -6.69 11.12 7.58
CA LYS A 112 -7.44 9.86 7.46
C LYS A 112 -8.95 10.05 7.41
N VAL A 113 -9.51 11.04 8.12
CA VAL A 113 -10.95 11.35 8.10
C VAL A 113 -11.35 12.00 6.78
N VAL A 114 -10.48 12.83 6.20
CA VAL A 114 -10.68 13.44 4.88
C VAL A 114 -10.49 12.41 3.75
N SER A 115 -9.56 11.47 3.90
CA SER A 115 -9.37 10.36 2.99
C SER A 115 -10.44 9.29 3.24
N ASN A 116 -11.68 9.56 2.83
CA ASN A 116 -12.75 8.59 2.94
C ASN A 116 -12.45 7.44 1.96
N SER A 117 -12.58 6.19 2.39
CA SER A 117 -12.38 5.01 1.52
C SER A 117 -13.31 4.99 0.30
N LYS A 118 -14.39 5.79 0.33
CA LYS A 118 -15.26 6.08 -0.82
C LYS A 118 -14.54 6.84 -1.92
N ASP A 119 -13.61 7.72 -1.59
CA ASP A 119 -12.90 8.54 -2.58
C ASP A 119 -11.92 7.66 -3.36
N GLU A 120 -11.27 6.70 -2.70
CA GLU A 120 -10.41 5.70 -3.36
C GLU A 120 -11.22 4.80 -4.31
N GLU A 121 -12.42 4.37 -3.91
CA GLU A 121 -13.32 3.55 -4.72
C GLU A 121 -13.93 4.34 -5.89
N VAL A 122 -14.30 5.60 -5.67
CA VAL A 122 -14.81 6.52 -6.70
C VAL A 122 -13.74 6.83 -7.73
N ILE A 123 -12.53 7.23 -7.31
CA ILE A 123 -11.41 7.52 -8.21
C ILE A 123 -11.00 6.26 -8.98
N ALA A 124 -10.95 5.09 -8.32
CA ALA A 124 -10.68 3.83 -8.99
C ALA A 124 -11.79 3.45 -9.98
N SER A 125 -13.05 3.76 -9.69
CA SER A 125 -14.17 3.48 -10.58
C SER A 125 -14.22 4.42 -11.80
N GLU A 126 -13.99 5.72 -11.61
CA GLU A 126 -13.88 6.70 -12.71
C GLU A 126 -12.69 6.38 -13.61
N PHE A 127 -11.54 6.04 -13.02
CA PHE A 127 -10.36 5.66 -13.80
C PHE A 127 -10.55 4.35 -14.56
N ARG A 128 -11.22 3.34 -13.96
CA ARG A 128 -11.56 2.08 -14.65
C ARG A 128 -12.52 2.30 -15.82
N GLN A 129 -13.50 3.17 -15.64
CA GLN A 129 -14.46 3.54 -16.66
C GLN A 129 -13.79 4.30 -17.81
N ASP A 130 -12.92 5.25 -17.50
CA ASP A 130 -12.15 6.02 -18.49
C ASP A 130 -11.08 5.18 -19.21
N MET A 131 -10.59 4.11 -18.57
CA MET A 131 -9.75 3.09 -19.22
C MET A 131 -10.54 1.96 -19.90
N GLY A 132 -11.88 1.93 -19.80
CA GLY A 132 -12.73 0.91 -20.44
C GLY A 132 -12.51 -0.53 -19.97
N ILE A 133 -11.91 -0.73 -18.78
CA ILE A 133 -11.51 -2.06 -18.26
C ILE A 133 -12.73 -2.94 -17.95
N ASP A 134 -13.87 -2.33 -17.63
CA ASP A 134 -15.12 -3.01 -17.30
C ASP A 134 -15.64 -3.85 -18.48
N SER A 135 -15.40 -3.36 -19.70
CA SER A 135 -15.74 -4.05 -20.95
C SER A 135 -14.87 -5.31 -21.13
N TYR A 136 -13.58 -5.22 -20.83
CA TYR A 136 -12.64 -6.35 -20.98
C TYR A 136 -13.00 -7.54 -20.09
N LYS A 137 -13.45 -7.29 -18.85
CA LYS A 137 -13.77 -8.37 -17.90
C LYS A 137 -15.04 -9.14 -18.27
N ASN A 138 -16.00 -8.46 -18.91
CA ASN A 138 -17.22 -9.09 -19.39
C ASN A 138 -16.95 -10.06 -20.55
N THR A 139 -16.08 -9.69 -21.50
CA THR A 139 -15.73 -10.51 -22.66
C THR A 139 -15.13 -11.87 -22.28
N ASN A 140 -14.20 -11.90 -21.32
CA ASN A 140 -13.59 -13.14 -20.84
C ASN A 140 -14.61 -14.08 -20.16
N ASN A 141 -15.65 -13.52 -19.52
CA ASN A 141 -16.71 -14.30 -18.90
C ASN A 141 -17.62 -14.95 -19.96
N ILE A 142 -17.85 -14.25 -21.07
CA ILE A 142 -18.56 -14.78 -22.24
C ILE A 142 -17.73 -15.88 -22.93
N GLU A 143 -16.42 -15.70 -23.09
CA GLU A 143 -15.52 -16.72 -23.67
C GLU A 143 -15.56 -18.04 -22.88
N SER A 144 -15.53 -17.97 -21.54
CA SER A 144 -15.64 -19.16 -20.67
C SER A 144 -17.03 -19.82 -20.70
N LYS A 145 -18.10 -19.06 -20.99
CA LYS A 145 -19.45 -19.61 -21.20
C LYS A 145 -19.59 -20.27 -22.58
N LEU A 146 -18.84 -19.81 -23.58
CA LEU A 146 -18.86 -20.35 -24.94
C LEU A 146 -18.11 -21.68 -25.06
N GLU A 147 -17.01 -21.87 -24.32
CA GLU A 147 -16.31 -23.16 -24.25
C GLU A 147 -17.22 -24.30 -23.73
N ASN A 148 -18.29 -23.95 -23.00
CA ASN A 148 -19.25 -24.88 -22.43
C ASN A 148 -20.55 -25.06 -23.25
N SER A 149 -20.74 -24.38 -24.39
CA SER A 149 -21.96 -24.47 -25.21
C SER A 149 -21.68 -24.97 -26.64
N GLN A 150 -21.80 -26.29 -26.84
CA GLN A 150 -21.70 -26.94 -28.16
C GLN A 150 -23.05 -26.98 -28.90
N ASP A 151 -23.59 -25.84 -29.36
CA ASP A 151 -24.82 -25.83 -30.18
C ASP A 151 -24.66 -24.99 -31.46
N SER A 152 -24.86 -25.61 -32.64
CA SER A 152 -24.31 -25.13 -33.92
C SER A 152 -25.09 -23.98 -34.58
N ASN A 153 -26.37 -23.77 -34.24
CA ASN A 153 -27.18 -22.68 -34.81
C ASN A 153 -26.87 -21.30 -34.20
N ASN A 154 -26.06 -21.24 -33.14
CA ASN A 154 -25.69 -20.01 -32.46
C ASN A 154 -24.36 -19.40 -32.98
N LYS A 155 -23.59 -20.14 -33.80
CA LYS A 155 -22.22 -19.77 -34.18
C LYS A 155 -22.11 -18.45 -34.96
N ASP A 156 -22.95 -18.21 -35.96
CA ASP A 156 -22.84 -17.02 -36.81
C ASP A 156 -23.25 -15.73 -36.04
N SER A 157 -24.21 -15.87 -35.13
CA SER A 157 -24.60 -14.81 -34.21
C SER A 157 -23.52 -14.57 -33.14
N ILE A 158 -22.79 -15.61 -32.74
CA ILE A 158 -21.66 -15.49 -31.82
C ILE A 158 -20.45 -14.84 -32.52
N GLU A 159 -20.13 -15.21 -33.76
CA GLU A 159 -18.99 -14.63 -34.50
C GLU A 159 -19.17 -13.15 -34.78
N SER A 160 -20.38 -12.72 -35.17
CA SER A 160 -20.67 -11.28 -35.35
C SER A 160 -20.56 -10.49 -34.03
N ASN A 161 -20.99 -11.08 -32.91
CA ASN A 161 -20.79 -10.48 -31.59
C ASN A 161 -19.33 -10.50 -31.13
N LEU A 162 -18.55 -11.51 -31.49
CA LEU A 162 -17.11 -11.57 -31.21
C LEU A 162 -16.35 -10.51 -32.00
N GLN A 163 -16.68 -10.33 -33.28
CA GLN A 163 -16.03 -9.30 -34.10
C GLN A 163 -16.26 -7.90 -33.52
N ASN A 164 -17.50 -7.57 -33.15
CA ASN A 164 -17.84 -6.30 -32.49
C ASN A 164 -17.08 -6.09 -31.16
N ASN A 165 -16.84 -7.16 -30.41
CA ASN A 165 -16.10 -7.11 -29.15
C ASN A 165 -14.57 -7.01 -29.35
N ILE A 166 -14.02 -7.66 -30.37
CA ILE A 166 -12.60 -7.54 -30.76
C ILE A 166 -12.31 -6.13 -31.24
N ASP A 167 -13.20 -5.54 -32.04
CA ASP A 167 -13.06 -4.15 -32.50
C ASP A 167 -13.11 -3.17 -31.33
N SER A 168 -13.99 -3.41 -30.35
CA SER A 168 -14.00 -2.66 -29.08
C SER A 168 -12.69 -2.84 -28.29
N LYS A 169 -12.14 -4.05 -28.21
CA LYS A 169 -10.86 -4.31 -27.53
C LYS A 169 -9.71 -3.53 -28.17
N ASN A 170 -9.60 -3.56 -29.50
CA ASN A 170 -8.56 -2.84 -30.23
C ASN A 170 -8.68 -1.32 -30.05
N PHE A 171 -9.91 -0.81 -30.01
CA PHE A 171 -10.16 0.61 -29.72
C PHE A 171 -9.68 1.00 -28.31
N ILE A 172 -9.95 0.18 -27.30
CA ILE A 172 -9.48 0.43 -25.93
C ILE A 172 -7.95 0.34 -25.82
N GLU A 173 -7.31 -0.66 -26.43
CA GLU A 173 -5.84 -0.77 -26.44
C GLU A 173 -5.19 0.47 -27.07
N SER A 174 -5.73 0.97 -28.19
CA SER A 174 -5.23 2.21 -28.82
C SER A 174 -5.32 3.44 -27.91
N LYS A 175 -6.35 3.50 -27.05
CA LYS A 175 -6.59 4.63 -26.14
C LYS A 175 -5.73 4.56 -24.87
N ILE A 176 -5.41 3.34 -24.43
CA ILE A 176 -4.44 3.10 -23.36
C ILE A 176 -3.02 3.45 -23.85
N GLU A 177 -2.68 3.04 -25.07
CA GLU A 177 -1.36 3.31 -25.65
C GLU A 177 -1.12 4.80 -25.89
N SER A 178 -2.14 5.55 -26.33
CA SER A 178 -2.05 7.00 -26.50
C SER A 178 -1.86 7.74 -25.17
N LYS A 179 -2.66 7.42 -24.14
CA LYS A 179 -2.49 8.01 -22.78
C LYS A 179 -1.15 7.65 -22.15
N GLY A 180 -0.64 6.44 -22.39
CA GLY A 180 0.67 6.00 -21.91
C GLY A 180 1.83 6.76 -22.56
N LYS A 181 1.68 7.16 -23.82
CA LYS A 181 2.67 7.96 -24.57
C LYS A 181 2.71 9.41 -24.08
N ASP A 182 1.55 10.04 -23.89
CA ASP A 182 1.46 11.42 -23.38
C ASP A 182 2.06 11.59 -21.97
N SER A 183 1.88 10.58 -21.10
CA SER A 183 2.48 10.56 -19.76
C SER A 183 4.01 10.46 -19.81
N LYS A 184 4.56 9.63 -20.69
CA LYS A 184 6.02 9.48 -20.86
C LYS A 184 6.65 10.73 -21.46
N ASP A 185 6.00 11.37 -22.44
CA ASP A 185 6.50 12.58 -23.09
C ASP A 185 6.47 13.78 -22.13
N SER A 186 5.44 13.88 -21.29
CA SER A 186 5.35 14.92 -20.24
C SER A 186 6.44 14.75 -19.18
N GLN A 187 6.72 13.51 -18.75
CA GLN A 187 7.81 13.23 -17.82
C GLN A 187 9.19 13.52 -18.42
N ASN A 188 9.42 13.15 -19.68
CA ASN A 188 10.69 13.42 -20.36
C ASN A 188 10.94 14.92 -20.55
N LYS A 189 9.89 15.69 -20.85
CA LYS A 189 9.96 17.16 -20.94
C LYS A 189 10.30 17.80 -19.60
N ALA A 190 9.64 17.39 -18.52
CA ALA A 190 9.93 17.89 -17.17
C ALA A 190 11.38 17.59 -16.71
N ILE A 191 11.91 16.41 -17.06
CA ILE A 191 13.31 16.05 -16.78
C ILE A 191 14.27 16.93 -17.59
N LEU A 192 13.96 17.21 -18.87
CA LEU A 192 14.78 18.04 -19.75
C LEU A 192 14.85 19.50 -19.28
N ASP A 193 13.71 20.04 -18.84
CA ASP A 193 13.61 21.41 -18.32
C ASP A 193 14.38 21.55 -16.99
N SER A 194 14.30 20.55 -16.10
CA SER A 194 15.08 20.53 -14.84
C SER A 194 16.61 20.47 -15.05
N LYS A 195 17.06 19.93 -16.20
CA LYS A 195 18.48 19.87 -16.56
C LYS A 195 18.98 21.18 -17.18
N LYS A 196 18.11 22.01 -17.76
CA LYS A 196 18.47 23.32 -18.32
C LYS A 196 18.64 24.40 -17.25
N GLU A 197 17.92 24.31 -16.12
CA GLU A 197 18.07 25.26 -15.00
C GLU A 197 19.33 25.03 -14.15
N LYS A 198 20.01 23.88 -14.30
CA LYS A 198 21.24 23.55 -13.55
C LYS A 198 22.54 23.84 -14.31
N LYS A 199 22.49 24.65 -15.37
CA LYS A 199 23.64 25.03 -16.19
C LYS A 199 23.69 26.54 -16.36
#